data_AF-A0AAN8IHA9-F1
#
_entry.id   AF-A0AAN8IHA9-F1
#
_cell.length_a   1.000
_cell.length_b   1.000
_cell.length_c   1.000
_cell.angle_alpha   90.00
_cell.angle_beta   90.00
_cell.angle_gamma   90.00
#
_symmetry.space_group_name_H-M   'P 1'
#
loop_
_entity.id
_entity.type
_entity.pdbx_description
1 polymer ?
#
loop_
_entity_poly.entity_id
_entity_poly.type
_entity_poly.pdbx_seq_one_letter_code
_entity_poly.pdbx_strand_id
1 'polypeptide(L)'
;KWKITHRPETYYVVVVAKLGAYTGPKSAEKTIKVPELVPVESPKILRPDVFNPADVYINFEPLPLDKLPGIDKGCKNLISEVYYASVECSTGAGPSPRSTWVPVETGKFGVGPAGKVTRRPIKSTESESDVDVSIKASGGMSIIVSWSFVMKNGSRFDQRHIKNLRVLHYSKGSDNAYSVRRTLTKDPTLRQIDAGLSPGYKFDLSCHFYAINVSFHSNRSAYETTEETCYSFVSPGFLILYATVLVVILLLSGIIFQVTKSRKTAAAQAGSTTTMSTTSGTTTSSSTTGVKRKGKSKSKSRSKKGSKKRSGR
;
A
#
# COMPACT_ATOMS: atom_id res chain seq x y z
N LYS A 1 -33.33 41.04 -23.55
CA LYS A 1 -33.19 39.56 -23.55
C LYS A 1 -33.70 39.06 -22.20
N TRP A 2 -34.69 38.18 -22.19
CA TRP A 2 -35.17 37.55 -20.95
C TRP A 2 -34.10 36.59 -20.44
N LYS A 3 -33.64 36.75 -19.19
CA LYS A 3 -32.69 35.84 -18.55
C LYS A 3 -33.48 34.94 -17.61
N ILE A 4 -33.61 33.66 -17.98
CA ILE A 4 -34.23 32.64 -17.13
C ILE A 4 -33.26 32.34 -15.99
N THR A 5 -33.62 32.73 -14.77
CA THR A 5 -32.75 32.62 -13.58
C THR A 5 -32.94 31.31 -12.81
N HIS A 6 -34.07 30.61 -12.97
CA HIS A 6 -34.38 29.38 -12.25
C HIS A 6 -34.70 28.25 -13.21
N ARG A 7 -34.20 27.05 -12.92
CA ARG A 7 -34.42 25.82 -13.70
C ARG A 7 -34.51 24.62 -12.73
N PRO A 8 -35.25 23.56 -13.07
CA PRO A 8 -36.14 23.44 -14.22
C PRO A 8 -37.41 24.29 -14.06
N GLU A 9 -37.91 24.84 -15.16
CA GLU A 9 -39.16 25.63 -15.19
C GLU A 9 -40.04 25.23 -16.36
N THR A 10 -41.36 25.37 -16.18
CA THR A 10 -42.36 25.11 -17.21
C THR A 10 -43.07 26.41 -17.53
N TYR A 11 -42.97 26.85 -18.78
CA TYR A 11 -43.63 28.07 -19.25
C TYR A 11 -44.84 27.71 -20.09
N TYR A 12 -45.89 28.52 -19.95
CA TYR A 12 -47.07 28.47 -20.79
C TYR A 12 -47.04 29.66 -21.73
N VAL A 13 -46.90 29.38 -23.03
CA VAL A 13 -46.78 30.43 -24.04
C VAL A 13 -48.06 30.49 -24.86
N VAL A 14 -48.61 31.71 -24.93
CA VAL A 14 -49.76 32.05 -25.77
C VAL A 14 -49.32 33.18 -26.68
N VAL A 15 -49.51 33.00 -27.99
CA VAL A 15 -49.15 34.00 -29.00
C VAL A 15 -50.41 34.75 -29.42
N VAL A 16 -50.29 36.07 -29.54
CA VAL A 16 -51.39 36.94 -30.00
C VAL A 16 -50.88 37.81 -31.12
N ALA A 17 -51.51 37.70 -32.29
CA ALA A 17 -51.17 38.56 -33.43
C ALA A 17 -51.69 39.97 -33.20
N LYS A 18 -50.86 40.99 -33.44
CA LYS A 18 -51.27 42.40 -33.43
C LYS A 18 -50.99 43.02 -34.80
N LEU A 19 -51.99 43.69 -35.37
CA LEU A 19 -51.89 44.42 -36.62
C LEU A 19 -52.49 45.82 -36.43
N GLY A 20 -51.62 46.83 -36.31
CA GLY A 20 -52.03 48.18 -35.92
C GLY A 20 -52.69 48.19 -34.53
N ALA A 21 -53.94 48.67 -34.45
CA ALA A 21 -54.74 48.65 -33.23
C ALA A 21 -55.48 47.32 -32.97
N TYR A 22 -55.56 46.43 -33.97
CA TYR A 22 -56.28 45.17 -33.83
C TYR A 22 -55.43 44.12 -33.12
N THR A 23 -56.04 43.44 -32.14
CA THR A 23 -55.46 42.30 -31.43
C THR A 23 -56.27 41.05 -31.79
N GLY A 24 -55.63 40.10 -32.46
CA GLY A 24 -56.26 38.85 -32.88
C GLY A 24 -56.55 37.88 -31.73
N PRO A 25 -57.20 36.74 -32.02
CA PRO A 25 -57.46 35.72 -31.01
C PRO A 25 -56.14 35.12 -30.47
N LYS A 26 -56.18 34.70 -29.21
CA LYS A 26 -55.08 33.98 -28.55
C LYS A 26 -54.88 32.63 -29.24
N SER A 27 -53.64 32.24 -29.49
CA SER A 27 -53.31 30.88 -29.91
C SER A 27 -53.67 29.85 -28.84
N ALA A 28 -53.68 28.57 -29.21
CA ALA A 28 -53.64 27.51 -28.23
C ALA A 28 -52.41 27.67 -27.32
N GLU A 29 -52.59 27.36 -26.04
CA GLU A 29 -51.54 27.39 -25.04
C GLU A 29 -50.52 26.29 -25.34
N LYS A 30 -49.25 26.66 -25.42
CA LYS A 30 -48.17 25.70 -25.63
C LYS A 30 -47.26 25.67 -24.42
N THR A 31 -47.15 24.50 -23.82
CA THR A 31 -46.23 24.25 -22.72
C THR A 31 -44.82 24.06 -23.24
N ILE A 32 -43.89 24.89 -22.77
CA ILE A 32 -42.47 24.80 -23.05
C ILE A 32 -41.77 24.40 -21.76
N LYS A 33 -41.22 23.18 -21.74
CA LYS A 33 -40.39 22.69 -20.64
C LYS A 33 -38.96 23.17 -20.87
N VAL A 34 -38.44 23.97 -19.95
CA VAL A 34 -37.05 24.41 -20.00
C VAL A 34 -36.22 23.41 -19.20
N PRO A 35 -35.35 22.63 -19.87
CA PRO A 35 -34.57 21.60 -19.19
C PRO A 35 -33.57 22.24 -18.23
N GLU A 36 -33.28 21.48 -17.17
CA GLU A 36 -32.20 21.76 -16.22
C GLU A 36 -30.85 21.81 -16.96
N LEU A 37 -29.91 22.59 -16.45
CA LEU A 37 -28.57 22.70 -17.04
C LEU A 37 -27.54 22.13 -16.08
N VAL A 38 -26.47 21.60 -16.66
CA VAL A 38 -25.31 21.16 -15.90
C VAL A 38 -24.60 22.38 -15.29
N PRO A 39 -24.10 22.32 -14.04
CA PRO A 39 -23.32 23.39 -13.47
C PRO A 39 -22.08 23.67 -14.31
N VAL A 40 -21.83 24.93 -14.62
CA VAL A 40 -20.73 25.36 -15.52
C VAL A 40 -19.42 25.51 -14.75
N GLU A 41 -19.50 25.76 -13.45
CA GLU A 41 -18.35 25.94 -12.57
C GLU A 41 -18.14 24.71 -11.69
N SER A 42 -16.88 24.47 -11.30
CA SER A 42 -16.50 23.42 -10.36
C SER A 42 -16.33 24.00 -8.95
N PRO A 43 -16.55 23.18 -7.90
CA PRO A 43 -16.36 23.63 -6.53
C PRO A 43 -14.90 23.97 -6.27
N LYS A 44 -14.69 25.02 -5.48
CA LYS A 44 -13.33 25.39 -5.08
C LYS A 44 -12.94 24.61 -3.83
N ILE A 45 -11.98 23.69 -3.98
CA ILE A 45 -11.39 22.98 -2.84
C ILE A 45 -10.60 24.00 -2.00
N LEU A 46 -10.93 24.09 -0.70
CA LEU A 46 -10.28 25.02 0.21
C LEU A 46 -8.93 24.48 0.65
N ARG A 47 -8.94 23.29 1.26
CA ARG A 47 -7.78 22.48 1.67
C ARG A 47 -8.28 21.11 2.17
N PRO A 48 -7.58 20.01 1.86
CA PRO A 48 -7.81 18.73 2.52
C PRO A 48 -7.16 18.74 3.91
N ASP A 49 -7.93 18.38 4.93
CA ASP A 49 -7.47 18.20 6.30
C ASP A 49 -7.28 16.71 6.58
N VAL A 50 -6.04 16.31 6.84
CA VAL A 50 -5.70 14.92 7.18
C VAL A 50 -5.80 14.76 8.70
N PHE A 51 -6.80 14.04 9.18
CA PHE A 51 -6.99 13.80 10.61
C PHE A 51 -6.20 12.59 11.10
N ASN A 52 -6.02 11.57 10.25
CA ASN A 52 -5.12 10.44 10.46
C ASN A 52 -4.81 9.76 9.10
N PRO A 53 -3.91 8.75 9.03
CA PRO A 53 -3.58 8.09 7.76
C PRO A 53 -4.73 7.36 7.06
N ALA A 54 -5.82 7.06 7.77
CA ALA A 54 -7.01 6.41 7.22
C ALA A 54 -8.15 7.40 6.89
N ASP A 55 -8.17 8.58 7.53
CA ASP A 55 -9.25 9.56 7.45
C ASP A 55 -8.76 10.91 6.92
N VAL A 56 -9.25 11.28 5.74
CA VAL A 56 -9.00 12.56 5.06
C VAL A 56 -10.32 13.30 4.89
N TYR A 57 -10.39 14.52 5.41
CA TYR A 57 -11.53 15.42 5.26
C TYR A 57 -11.26 16.40 4.11
N ILE A 58 -12.17 16.49 3.14
CA ILE A 58 -12.04 17.44 2.03
C ILE A 58 -13.05 18.56 2.24
N ASN A 59 -12.56 19.73 2.64
CA ASN A 59 -13.38 20.93 2.79
C ASN A 59 -13.38 21.72 1.47
N PHE A 60 -14.56 22.11 0.97
CA PHE A 60 -14.74 22.86 -0.25
C PHE A 60 -15.81 23.95 -0.10
N GLU A 61 -15.67 25.03 -0.87
CA GLU A 61 -16.71 26.06 -0.98
C GLU A 61 -17.86 25.53 -1.85
N PRO A 62 -19.11 25.52 -1.36
CA PRO A 62 -20.25 25.14 -2.18
C PRO A 62 -20.41 26.14 -3.33
N LEU A 63 -20.88 25.65 -4.49
CA LEU A 63 -21.19 26.52 -5.61
C LEU A 63 -22.31 27.50 -5.20
N PRO A 64 -22.19 28.80 -5.49
CA PRO A 64 -23.22 29.75 -5.14
C PRO A 64 -24.49 29.48 -5.97
N LEU A 65 -25.67 29.68 -5.35
CA LEU A 65 -26.98 29.29 -5.91
C LEU A 65 -27.27 29.91 -7.28
N ASP A 66 -26.77 31.11 -7.55
CA ASP A 66 -26.90 31.81 -8.82
C ASP A 66 -26.14 31.13 -9.98
N LYS A 67 -25.25 30.18 -9.65
CA LYS A 67 -24.42 29.40 -10.59
C LYS A 67 -24.78 27.92 -10.64
N LEU A 68 -25.79 27.49 -9.89
CA LEU A 68 -26.37 26.15 -9.93
C LEU A 68 -27.72 26.22 -10.65
N PRO A 69 -27.75 26.08 -12.00
CA PRO A 69 -28.98 26.15 -12.77
C PRO A 69 -29.79 24.84 -12.65
N GLY A 70 -30.28 24.54 -11.45
CA GLY A 70 -30.94 23.27 -11.15
C GLY A 70 -31.25 23.03 -9.67
N ILE A 71 -31.78 21.85 -9.38
CA ILE A 71 -31.95 21.35 -8.01
C ILE A 71 -30.64 20.67 -7.61
N ASP A 72 -30.02 21.15 -6.54
CA ASP A 72 -28.80 20.56 -5.99
C ASP A 72 -29.03 19.10 -5.56
N LYS A 73 -28.28 18.17 -6.16
CA LYS A 73 -28.31 16.74 -5.81
C LYS A 73 -27.10 16.32 -4.97
N GLY A 74 -26.26 17.28 -4.57
CA GLY A 74 -25.04 17.06 -3.82
C GLY A 74 -23.81 16.85 -4.71
N CYS A 75 -22.67 16.68 -4.04
CA CYS A 75 -21.36 16.55 -4.66
C CYS A 75 -20.72 15.20 -4.35
N LYS A 76 -19.98 14.67 -5.33
CA LYS A 76 -19.27 13.41 -5.24
C LYS A 76 -17.77 13.66 -5.19
N ASN A 77 -17.11 13.07 -4.20
CA ASN A 77 -15.66 13.10 -4.09
C ASN A 77 -15.05 12.00 -4.97
N LEU A 78 -14.06 12.38 -5.77
CA LEU A 78 -13.26 11.47 -6.59
C LEU A 78 -11.86 11.44 -5.98
N ILE A 79 -11.52 10.31 -5.36
CA ILE A 79 -10.21 10.06 -4.77
C ILE A 79 -9.42 9.19 -5.74
N SER A 80 -8.23 9.64 -6.13
CA SER A 80 -7.29 8.84 -6.91
C SER A 80 -6.45 7.96 -5.99
N GLU A 81 -6.01 6.78 -6.46
CA GLU A 81 -5.13 5.86 -5.72
C GLU A 81 -3.82 6.55 -5.30
N VAL A 82 -3.41 7.60 -6.00
CA VAL A 82 -2.31 8.50 -5.62
C VAL A 82 -2.94 9.72 -4.95
N TYR A 83 -2.57 10.06 -3.71
CA TYR A 83 -3.00 11.15 -2.80
C TYR A 83 -3.48 12.48 -3.41
N TYR A 84 -4.47 12.46 -4.30
CA TYR A 84 -5.05 13.60 -4.97
C TYR A 84 -6.56 13.48 -4.88
N ALA A 85 -7.20 14.59 -4.53
CA ALA A 85 -8.64 14.70 -4.44
C ALA A 85 -9.16 15.67 -5.51
N SER A 86 -10.32 15.36 -6.06
CA SER A 86 -11.11 16.24 -6.92
C SER A 86 -12.59 16.08 -6.56
N VAL A 87 -13.36 17.16 -6.71
CA VAL A 87 -14.80 17.20 -6.40
C VAL A 87 -15.58 17.53 -7.66
N GLU A 88 -16.72 16.87 -7.81
CA GLU A 88 -17.65 17.05 -8.91
C GLU A 88 -19.06 17.18 -8.32
N CYS A 89 -19.80 18.25 -8.64
CA CYS A 89 -21.18 18.42 -8.17
C CYS A 89 -22.17 18.02 -9.25
N SER A 90 -23.37 17.60 -8.85
CA SER A 90 -24.36 17.07 -9.80
C SER A 90 -25.73 17.72 -9.64
N THR A 91 -26.43 17.83 -10.77
CA THR A 91 -27.83 18.28 -10.87
C THR A 91 -28.66 17.19 -11.54
N GLY A 92 -29.97 17.40 -11.72
CA GLY A 92 -30.79 16.47 -12.51
C GLY A 92 -30.42 16.44 -14.00
N ALA A 93 -29.67 17.42 -14.51
CA ALA A 93 -29.17 17.44 -15.87
C ALA A 93 -27.85 16.66 -16.07
N GLY A 94 -27.11 16.38 -15.00
CA GLY A 94 -25.82 15.70 -15.05
C GLY A 94 -24.72 16.35 -14.19
N PRO A 95 -23.49 15.81 -14.27
CA PRO A 95 -22.36 16.25 -13.46
C PRO A 95 -21.64 17.50 -14.00
N SER A 96 -21.18 18.36 -13.08
CA SER A 96 -20.33 19.52 -13.38
C SER A 96 -18.94 19.10 -13.88
N PRO A 97 -18.16 20.03 -14.45
CA PRO A 97 -16.72 19.84 -14.59
C PRO A 97 -16.08 19.53 -13.23
N ARG A 98 -14.99 18.76 -13.26
CA ARG A 98 -14.20 18.42 -12.07
C ARG A 98 -13.41 19.62 -11.55
N SER A 99 -13.26 19.72 -10.24
CA SER A 99 -12.33 20.67 -9.64
C SER A 99 -10.88 20.28 -9.97
N THR A 100 -9.97 21.25 -9.86
CA THR A 100 -8.52 21.01 -9.94
C THR A 100 -8.10 19.94 -8.93
N TRP A 101 -7.22 19.03 -9.34
CA TRP A 101 -6.66 18.02 -8.44
C TRP A 101 -5.80 18.70 -7.37
N VAL A 102 -6.12 18.43 -6.10
CA VAL A 102 -5.35 18.96 -4.96
C VAL A 102 -4.61 17.81 -4.29
N PRO A 103 -3.28 17.92 -4.09
CA PRO A 103 -2.52 16.92 -3.35
C PRO A 103 -2.95 16.91 -1.87
N VAL A 104 -3.16 15.72 -1.33
CA VAL A 104 -3.41 15.49 0.09
C VAL A 104 -2.07 15.26 0.77
N GLU A 105 -1.54 16.29 1.42
CA GLU A 105 -0.28 16.18 2.18
C GLU A 105 -0.53 15.41 3.48
N THR A 106 -0.16 14.12 3.52
CA THR A 106 -0.22 13.29 4.74
C THR A 106 0.93 13.55 5.73
N GLY A 107 1.66 14.65 5.54
CA GLY A 107 3.01 14.88 6.05
C GLY A 107 3.20 15.09 7.56
N LYS A 108 2.22 14.78 8.43
CA LYS A 108 2.35 15.07 9.88
C LYS A 108 1.90 13.97 10.85
N PHE A 109 1.61 12.76 10.39
CA PHE A 109 1.47 11.62 11.30
C PHE A 109 2.80 10.88 11.41
N GLY A 110 3.46 11.06 12.56
CA GLY A 110 4.88 10.83 12.77
C GLY A 110 5.37 9.41 12.46
N VAL A 111 6.23 9.31 11.44
CA VAL A 111 7.16 8.21 11.29
C VAL A 111 8.57 8.78 11.16
N GLY A 112 9.26 8.92 12.30
CA GLY A 112 10.72 9.03 12.39
C GLY A 112 11.37 10.35 11.91
N PRO A 113 12.64 10.59 12.30
CA PRO A 113 13.36 11.80 11.95
C PRO A 113 13.53 11.91 10.44
N ALA A 114 13.35 13.13 9.93
CA ALA A 114 13.42 13.52 8.53
C ALA A 114 14.57 12.83 7.77
N GLY A 115 14.25 11.67 7.17
CA GLY A 115 15.13 10.98 6.26
C GLY A 115 15.22 11.78 4.97
N LYS A 116 16.45 12.04 4.50
CA LYS A 116 16.72 12.64 3.19
C LYS A 116 15.80 12.02 2.14
N VAL A 117 14.97 12.86 1.52
CA VAL A 117 14.09 12.50 0.41
C VAL A 117 14.94 11.86 -0.67
N THR A 118 14.92 10.53 -0.71
CA THR A 118 15.61 9.78 -1.75
C THR A 118 14.78 10.02 -3.01
N ARG A 119 15.30 10.82 -3.94
CA ARG A 119 14.62 11.15 -5.19
C ARG A 119 14.19 9.85 -5.86
N ARG A 120 12.87 9.60 -5.93
CA ARG A 120 12.30 8.57 -6.78
C ARG A 120 12.84 8.79 -8.20
N PRO A 121 13.06 7.74 -9.00
CA PRO A 121 13.13 7.93 -10.45
C PRO A 121 11.85 8.66 -10.84
N ILE A 122 12.00 9.90 -11.29
CA ILE A 122 10.90 10.83 -11.56
C ILE A 122 9.99 10.15 -12.57
N LYS A 123 8.70 9.99 -12.20
CA LYS A 123 7.63 9.63 -13.14
C LYS A 123 7.80 10.55 -14.33
N SER A 124 8.15 10.03 -15.51
CA SER A 124 8.45 10.87 -16.67
C SER A 124 7.19 11.69 -16.98
N THR A 125 7.19 12.97 -16.61
CA THR A 125 5.98 13.80 -16.56
C THR A 125 5.43 14.14 -17.95
N GLU A 126 6.07 13.72 -19.04
CA GLU A 126 5.55 13.86 -20.39
C GLU A 126 5.63 12.52 -21.12
N SER A 127 4.65 11.66 -20.82
CA SER A 127 4.27 10.60 -21.75
C SER A 127 3.58 11.26 -22.95
N GLU A 128 4.38 11.67 -23.92
CA GLU A 128 3.95 12.11 -25.27
C GLU A 128 3.36 10.95 -26.09
N SER A 129 3.15 9.78 -25.47
CA SER A 129 2.49 8.65 -26.10
C SER A 129 0.97 8.77 -25.98
N ASP A 130 0.29 8.37 -27.06
CA ASP A 130 -1.17 8.14 -27.10
C ASP A 130 -1.60 6.92 -26.27
N VAL A 131 -0.65 6.31 -25.56
CA VAL A 131 -0.79 5.11 -24.74
C VAL A 131 -0.52 5.49 -23.29
N ASP A 132 -1.51 5.25 -22.44
CA ASP A 132 -1.39 5.28 -21.00
C ASP A 132 -0.99 3.89 -20.49
N VAL A 133 0.01 3.84 -19.62
CA VAL A 133 0.57 2.59 -19.07
C VAL A 133 0.29 2.58 -17.59
N SER A 134 -0.41 1.55 -17.11
CA SER A 134 -0.67 1.37 -15.68
C SER A 134 -0.03 0.08 -15.20
N ILE A 135 0.73 0.15 -14.11
CA ILE A 135 1.26 -1.03 -13.40
C ILE A 135 0.68 -1.05 -11.99
N LYS A 136 0.26 -2.23 -11.53
CA LYS A 136 -0.23 -2.48 -10.17
C LYS A 136 0.49 -3.70 -9.57
N ALA A 137 0.84 -3.60 -8.30
CA ALA A 137 1.36 -4.72 -7.52
C ALA A 137 0.35 -5.05 -6.43
N SER A 138 -0.21 -6.26 -6.48
CA SER A 138 -1.16 -6.75 -5.47
C SER A 138 -0.42 -7.65 -4.48
N GLY A 139 -0.55 -7.31 -3.20
CA GLY A 139 0.11 -8.02 -2.10
C GLY A 139 -0.75 -9.11 -1.46
N GLY A 140 -0.11 -10.24 -1.14
CA GLY A 140 -0.67 -11.36 -0.39
C GLY A 140 0.45 -12.26 0.13
N MET A 141 0.27 -13.59 0.09
CA MET A 141 1.39 -14.54 0.32
C MET A 141 2.45 -14.44 -0.80
N SER A 142 1.99 -14.28 -2.04
CA SER A 142 2.82 -13.92 -3.19
C SER A 142 2.51 -12.50 -3.66
N ILE A 143 3.45 -11.89 -4.38
CA ILE A 143 3.24 -10.60 -5.03
C ILE A 143 2.90 -10.85 -6.48
N ILE A 144 1.72 -10.38 -6.88
CA ILE A 144 1.28 -10.42 -8.26
C ILE A 144 1.48 -9.04 -8.86
N VAL A 145 2.30 -8.95 -9.90
CA VAL A 145 2.52 -7.70 -10.64
C VAL A 145 1.76 -7.78 -11.95
N SER A 146 0.84 -6.85 -12.16
CA SER A 146 0.00 -6.77 -13.36
C SER A 146 0.13 -5.39 -14.01
N TRP A 147 -0.01 -5.34 -15.33
CA TRP A 147 0.03 -4.08 -16.07
C TRP A 147 -0.96 -4.06 -17.23
N SER A 148 -1.38 -2.86 -17.62
CA SER A 148 -2.32 -2.62 -18.70
C SER A 148 -1.90 -1.43 -19.54
N PHE A 149 -2.37 -1.41 -20.78
CA PHE A 149 -2.14 -0.35 -21.75
C PHE A 149 -3.49 0.13 -22.24
N VAL A 150 -3.75 1.42 -22.11
CA VAL A 150 -5.02 2.03 -22.53
C VAL A 150 -4.69 3.14 -23.50
N MET A 151 -5.31 3.14 -24.69
CA MET A 151 -5.15 4.27 -25.60
C MET A 151 -5.94 5.47 -25.05
N LYS A 152 -5.36 6.68 -25.11
CA LYS A 152 -6.03 7.91 -24.64
C LYS A 152 -7.35 8.19 -25.37
N ASN A 153 -7.48 7.71 -26.61
CA ASN A 153 -8.69 7.81 -27.42
C ASN A 153 -9.75 6.71 -27.10
N GLY A 154 -9.48 5.84 -26.13
CA GLY A 154 -10.37 4.73 -25.73
C GLY A 154 -10.34 3.51 -26.64
N SER A 155 -9.54 3.50 -27.71
CA SER A 155 -9.42 2.32 -28.58
C SER A 155 -8.63 1.19 -27.91
N ARG A 156 -8.78 -0.03 -28.46
CA ARG A 156 -8.02 -1.19 -27.97
C ARG A 156 -6.55 -1.05 -28.37
N PHE A 157 -5.66 -1.18 -27.39
CA PHE A 157 -4.22 -1.19 -27.62
C PHE A 157 -3.75 -2.50 -28.28
N ASP A 158 -3.09 -2.41 -29.44
CA ASP A 158 -2.46 -3.56 -30.10
C ASP A 158 -1.05 -3.81 -29.56
N GLN A 159 -0.83 -4.99 -28.99
CA GLN A 159 0.46 -5.42 -28.43
C GLN A 159 1.60 -5.45 -29.45
N ARG A 160 1.30 -5.57 -30.75
CA ARG A 160 2.32 -5.57 -31.81
C ARG A 160 3.11 -4.26 -31.88
N HIS A 161 2.60 -3.17 -31.29
CA HIS A 161 3.32 -1.91 -31.19
C HIS A 161 4.42 -1.90 -30.13
N ILE A 162 4.47 -2.91 -29.24
CA ILE A 162 5.51 -3.02 -28.21
C ILE A 162 6.78 -3.61 -28.82
N LYS A 163 7.86 -2.82 -28.83
CA LYS A 163 9.19 -3.25 -29.29
C LYS A 163 9.98 -3.96 -28.20
N ASN A 164 9.97 -3.42 -26.98
CA ASN A 164 10.56 -4.05 -25.81
C ASN A 164 9.71 -3.76 -24.58
N LEU A 165 9.61 -4.74 -23.70
CA LEU A 165 8.97 -4.61 -22.39
C LEU A 165 9.93 -5.15 -21.34
N ARG A 166 10.06 -4.45 -20.22
CA ARG A 166 10.79 -4.94 -19.04
C ARG A 166 10.00 -4.59 -17.80
N VAL A 167 9.66 -5.60 -17.02
CA VAL A 167 9.12 -5.41 -15.67
C VAL A 167 10.26 -5.65 -14.69
N LEU A 168 10.54 -4.64 -13.87
CA LEU A 168 11.70 -4.58 -12.99
C LEU A 168 11.23 -4.56 -11.54
N HIS A 169 11.96 -5.28 -10.68
CA HIS A 169 11.78 -5.24 -9.22
C HIS A 169 12.94 -4.47 -8.59
N TYR A 170 12.62 -3.41 -7.86
CA TYR A 170 13.57 -2.60 -7.12
C TYR A 170 13.53 -2.93 -5.63
N SER A 171 14.69 -2.88 -4.96
CA SER A 171 14.78 -2.89 -3.50
C SER A 171 15.69 -1.78 -3.02
N LYS A 172 15.36 -1.21 -1.86
CA LYS A 172 16.21 -0.24 -1.18
C LYS A 172 17.36 -0.94 -0.46
N GLY A 173 18.59 -0.57 -0.80
CA GLY A 173 19.79 -1.04 -0.13
C GLY A 173 20.02 -0.35 1.22
N SER A 174 21.04 -0.80 1.96
CA SER A 174 21.48 -0.19 3.22
C SER A 174 22.01 1.24 3.05
N ASP A 175 22.44 1.59 1.84
CA ASP A 175 22.87 2.91 1.42
C ASP A 175 21.69 3.86 1.11
N ASN A 176 20.46 3.42 1.36
CA ASN A 176 19.20 4.06 0.95
C ASN A 176 19.05 4.20 -0.58
N ALA A 177 19.92 3.61 -1.40
CA ALA A 177 19.77 3.65 -2.85
C ALA A 177 18.88 2.52 -3.35
N TYR A 178 18.12 2.80 -4.42
CA TYR A 178 17.34 1.77 -5.10
C TYR A 178 18.19 1.07 -6.15
N SER A 179 18.24 -0.25 -6.07
CA SER A 179 18.87 -1.09 -7.08
C SER A 179 17.86 -2.05 -7.69
N VAL A 180 18.04 -2.35 -8.98
CA VAL A 180 17.26 -3.39 -9.66
C VAL A 180 17.71 -4.73 -9.09
N ARG A 181 16.83 -5.39 -8.33
CA ARG A 181 17.07 -6.74 -7.81
C ARG A 181 17.02 -7.78 -8.91
N ARG A 182 16.01 -7.67 -9.78
CA ARG A 182 15.79 -8.60 -10.90
C ARG A 182 14.84 -8.01 -11.95
N THR A 183 14.95 -8.55 -13.16
CA THR A 183 13.92 -8.40 -14.19
C THR A 183 12.91 -9.53 -14.03
N LEU A 184 11.64 -9.20 -13.79
CA LEU A 184 10.57 -10.18 -13.63
C LEU A 184 10.22 -10.84 -14.97
N THR A 185 10.01 -10.03 -16.02
CA THR A 185 9.77 -10.53 -17.37
C THR A 185 10.25 -9.54 -18.42
N LYS A 186 10.53 -10.07 -19.61
CA LYS A 186 10.74 -9.32 -20.85
C LYS A 186 9.68 -9.63 -21.92
N ASP A 187 8.75 -10.53 -21.62
CA ASP A 187 7.73 -11.00 -22.55
C ASP A 187 6.58 -9.97 -22.63
N PRO A 188 6.35 -9.35 -23.80
CA PRO A 188 5.28 -8.36 -23.97
C PRO A 188 3.87 -8.98 -24.05
N THR A 189 3.77 -10.30 -24.22
CA THR A 189 2.48 -11.00 -24.31
C THR A 189 1.82 -11.17 -22.95
N LEU A 190 2.63 -11.25 -21.89
CA LEU A 190 2.15 -11.33 -20.51
C LEU A 190 1.51 -10.01 -20.08
N ARG A 191 0.48 -10.11 -19.26
CA ARG A 191 -0.18 -8.97 -18.57
C ARG A 191 0.03 -9.00 -17.06
N GLN A 192 0.50 -10.13 -16.55
CA GLN A 192 0.65 -10.40 -15.15
C GLN A 192 1.78 -11.40 -14.96
N ILE A 193 2.50 -11.27 -13.85
CA ILE A 193 3.50 -12.23 -13.42
C ILE A 193 3.44 -12.38 -11.90
N ASP A 194 3.60 -13.62 -11.44
CA ASP A 194 3.86 -13.89 -10.04
C ASP A 194 5.34 -13.59 -9.76
N ALA A 195 5.59 -12.53 -8.98
CA ALA A 195 6.93 -12.20 -8.50
C ALA A 195 7.39 -13.19 -7.40
N GLY A 196 6.53 -14.09 -6.93
CA GLY A 196 6.79 -15.07 -5.90
C GLY A 196 6.51 -14.53 -4.51
N LEU A 197 7.02 -15.22 -3.48
CA LEU A 197 6.76 -14.91 -2.08
C LEU A 197 7.03 -13.44 -1.74
N SER A 198 6.05 -12.83 -1.06
CA SER A 198 6.11 -11.46 -0.62
C SER A 198 7.30 -11.21 0.32
N PRO A 199 8.00 -10.07 0.21
CA PRO A 199 9.11 -9.74 1.10
C PRO A 199 8.73 -9.77 2.59
N GLY A 200 7.46 -9.47 2.91
CA GLY A 200 6.94 -9.57 4.27
C GLY A 200 6.97 -10.99 4.86
N TYR A 201 7.07 -12.04 4.03
CA TYR A 201 7.26 -13.42 4.46
C TYR A 201 8.72 -13.90 4.35
N LYS A 202 9.61 -13.06 3.81
CA LYS A 202 11.05 -13.34 3.68
C LYS A 202 11.89 -12.71 4.77
N PHE A 203 11.26 -12.07 5.76
CA PHE A 203 11.94 -11.31 6.81
C PHE A 203 12.83 -10.18 6.25
N ASP A 204 12.45 -9.65 5.09
CA ASP A 204 13.12 -8.50 4.49
C ASP A 204 12.58 -7.22 5.14
N LEU A 205 13.49 -6.34 5.57
CA LEU A 205 13.16 -5.04 6.18
C LEU A 205 13.35 -3.89 5.18
N SER A 206 13.64 -4.20 3.91
CA SER A 206 13.81 -3.20 2.87
C SER A 206 12.49 -2.73 2.26
N CYS A 207 12.55 -1.59 1.58
CA CYS A 207 11.43 -1.08 0.79
C CYS A 207 11.54 -1.58 -0.64
N HIS A 208 10.41 -1.96 -1.22
CA HIS A 208 10.32 -2.48 -2.58
C HIS A 208 9.30 -1.70 -3.39
N PHE A 209 9.59 -1.58 -4.69
CA PHE A 209 8.60 -1.19 -5.68
C PHE A 209 8.89 -1.91 -6.99
N TYR A 210 7.90 -1.93 -7.86
CA TYR A 210 7.98 -2.49 -9.21
C TYR A 210 7.84 -1.38 -10.24
N ALA A 211 8.57 -1.52 -11.34
CA ALA A 211 8.48 -0.60 -12.45
C ALA A 211 8.29 -1.36 -13.76
N ILE A 212 7.63 -0.72 -14.71
CA ILE A 212 7.56 -1.17 -16.09
C ILE A 212 8.28 -0.16 -16.98
N ASN A 213 9.17 -0.66 -17.84
CA ASN A 213 9.83 0.11 -18.88
C ASN A 213 9.42 -0.50 -20.23
N VAL A 214 8.71 0.28 -21.04
CA VAL A 214 8.22 -0.15 -22.34
C VAL A 214 8.76 0.78 -23.40
N SER A 215 9.28 0.22 -24.49
CA SER A 215 9.60 0.95 -25.72
C SER A 215 8.67 0.50 -26.83
N PHE A 216 8.14 1.43 -27.60
CA PHE A 216 7.25 1.17 -28.73
C PHE A 216 8.01 1.23 -30.07
N HIS A 217 7.44 0.66 -31.12
CA HIS A 217 8.00 0.73 -32.47
C HIS A 217 8.10 2.18 -33.01
N SER A 218 7.30 3.10 -32.48
CA SER A 218 7.36 4.54 -32.76
C SER A 218 8.55 5.26 -32.12
N ASN A 219 9.53 4.53 -31.56
CA ASN A 219 10.65 5.05 -30.77
C ASN A 219 10.26 5.83 -29.51
N ARG A 220 8.97 5.83 -29.14
CA ARG A 220 8.49 6.33 -27.86
C ARG A 220 8.75 5.31 -26.75
N SER A 221 8.89 5.78 -25.51
CA SER A 221 8.97 4.91 -24.34
C SER A 221 8.06 5.41 -23.23
N ALA A 222 7.66 4.49 -22.36
CA ALA A 222 6.90 4.77 -21.16
C ALA A 222 7.58 4.09 -19.97
N TYR A 223 7.70 4.82 -18.88
CA TYR A 223 8.23 4.32 -17.62
C TYR A 223 7.24 4.62 -16.50
N GLU A 224 6.73 3.57 -15.87
CA GLU A 224 5.74 3.69 -14.82
C GLU A 224 6.10 2.81 -13.63
N THR A 225 5.73 3.28 -12.44
CA THR A 225 6.12 2.65 -11.17
C THR A 225 4.92 2.45 -10.27
N THR A 226 4.91 1.31 -9.58
CA THR A 226 4.00 1.04 -8.46
C THR A 226 4.40 1.84 -7.22
N GLU A 227 3.51 1.85 -6.22
CA GLU A 227 3.80 2.43 -4.93
C GLU A 227 4.89 1.66 -4.18
N GLU A 228 5.64 2.40 -3.36
CA GLU A 228 6.65 1.83 -2.49
C GLU A 228 6.01 1.13 -1.30
N THR A 229 6.33 -0.15 -1.12
CA THR A 229 5.92 -0.93 0.06
C THR A 229 7.15 -1.21 0.92
N CYS A 230 7.16 -0.66 2.13
CA CYS A 230 8.20 -0.90 3.12
C CYS A 230 7.75 -1.94 4.14
N TYR A 231 8.65 -2.88 4.46
CA TYR A 231 8.40 -3.92 5.46
C TYR A 231 9.18 -3.62 6.73
N SER A 232 8.57 -3.95 7.87
CA SER A 232 9.14 -3.75 9.20
C SER A 232 9.02 -5.03 10.03
N PHE A 233 9.48 -4.98 11.29
CA PHE A 233 9.31 -6.06 12.27
C PHE A 233 7.84 -6.38 12.59
N VAL A 234 6.90 -5.55 12.14
CA VAL A 234 5.45 -5.78 12.30
C VAL A 234 4.86 -6.49 11.07
N SER A 235 5.67 -6.82 10.06
CA SER A 235 5.18 -7.52 8.88
C SER A 235 4.75 -8.96 9.20
N PRO A 236 3.83 -9.55 8.40
CA PRO A 236 3.21 -10.84 8.71
C PRO A 236 4.19 -11.97 9.01
N GLY A 237 5.32 -12.05 8.28
CA GLY A 237 6.34 -13.07 8.52
C GLY A 237 6.95 -12.97 9.91
N PHE A 238 7.31 -11.76 10.37
CA PHE A 238 7.83 -11.56 11.72
C PHE A 238 6.80 -11.90 12.79
N LEU A 239 5.52 -11.55 12.59
CA LEU A 239 4.45 -11.92 13.52
C LEU A 239 4.30 -13.46 13.64
N ILE A 240 4.34 -14.18 12.52
CA ILE A 240 4.32 -15.65 12.51
C ILE A 240 5.55 -16.21 13.24
N LEU A 241 6.74 -15.65 12.99
CA LEU A 241 7.96 -16.06 13.68
C LEU A 241 7.87 -15.81 15.19
N TYR A 242 7.42 -14.64 15.62
CA TYR A 242 7.26 -14.31 17.04
C TYR A 242 6.24 -15.23 17.71
N ALA A 243 5.11 -15.51 17.07
CA ALA A 243 4.13 -16.47 17.55
C ALA A 243 4.75 -17.87 17.70
N THR A 244 5.54 -18.31 16.71
CA THR A 244 6.23 -19.61 16.74
C THR A 244 7.25 -19.68 17.88
N VAL A 245 8.07 -18.65 18.05
CA VAL A 245 9.05 -18.56 19.14
C VAL A 245 8.35 -18.57 20.50
N LEU A 246 7.24 -17.84 20.65
CA LEU A 246 6.45 -17.80 21.87
C LEU A 246 5.88 -19.18 22.22
N VAL A 247 5.35 -19.92 21.23
CA VAL A 247 4.87 -21.30 21.44
C VAL A 247 6.01 -22.21 21.90
N VAL A 248 7.20 -22.11 21.29
CA VAL A 248 8.37 -22.90 21.71
C VAL A 248 8.79 -22.57 23.15
N ILE A 249 8.81 -21.29 23.54
CA ILE A 249 9.12 -20.88 24.92
C ILE A 249 8.10 -21.45 25.90
N LEU A 250 6.81 -21.38 25.58
CA LEU A 250 5.75 -21.94 26.43
C LEU A 250 5.90 -23.45 26.59
N LEU A 251 6.17 -24.18 25.51
CA LEU A 251 6.40 -25.64 25.57
C LEU A 251 7.61 -25.99 26.43
N LEU A 252 8.75 -25.30 26.25
CA LEU A 252 9.94 -25.50 27.07
C LEU A 252 9.68 -25.18 28.55
N SER A 253 8.94 -24.11 28.84
CA SER A 253 8.57 -23.74 30.21
C SER A 253 7.67 -24.80 30.87
N GLY A 254 6.73 -25.36 30.11
CA GLY A 254 5.86 -26.46 30.56
C GLY A 254 6.66 -27.72 30.88
N ILE A 255 7.63 -28.09 30.04
CA ILE A 255 8.52 -29.24 30.29
C ILE A 255 9.35 -29.01 31.56
N ILE A 256 9.96 -27.83 31.72
CA ILE A 256 10.75 -27.49 32.91
C ILE A 256 9.87 -27.54 34.18
N PHE A 257 8.65 -27.00 34.10
CA PHE A 257 7.69 -27.04 35.20
C PHE A 257 7.33 -28.49 35.61
N GLN A 258 7.08 -29.37 34.63
CA GLN A 258 6.79 -30.78 34.92
C GLN A 258 7.98 -31.51 35.54
N VAL A 259 9.20 -31.30 35.02
CA VAL A 259 10.41 -31.93 35.56
C VAL A 259 10.69 -31.46 37.00
N THR A 260 10.54 -30.16 37.27
CA THR A 260 10.74 -29.62 38.62
C THR A 260 9.67 -30.10 39.60
N LYS A 261 8.42 -30.23 39.15
CA LYS A 261 7.33 -30.82 39.95
C LYS A 261 7.61 -32.27 40.31
N SER A 262 7.97 -33.12 39.35
CA SER A 262 8.26 -34.55 39.60
C SER A 262 9.43 -34.75 40.57
N ARG A 263 10.46 -33.90 40.52
CA ARG A 263 11.58 -33.94 41.48
C ARG A 263 11.15 -33.60 42.90
N LYS A 264 10.24 -32.62 43.08
CA LYS A 264 9.72 -32.26 44.40
C LYS A 264 8.91 -33.40 45.02
N THR A 265 8.08 -34.09 44.23
CA THR A 265 7.30 -35.24 44.72
C THR A 265 8.19 -36.40 45.13
N ALA A 266 9.24 -36.70 44.36
CA ALA A 266 10.20 -37.74 44.70
C ALA A 266 10.99 -37.42 46.00
N ALA A 267 11.36 -36.15 46.22
CA ALA A 267 12.04 -35.73 47.45
C ALA A 267 11.13 -35.83 48.68
N ALA A 268 9.83 -35.54 48.54
CA ALA A 268 8.86 -35.66 49.63
C ALA A 268 8.63 -37.12 50.07
N GLN A 269 8.64 -38.06 49.12
CA GLN A 269 8.48 -39.49 49.44
C GLN A 269 9.74 -40.11 50.09
N ALA A 270 10.94 -39.62 49.75
CA ALA A 270 12.18 -40.10 50.36
C ALA A 270 12.36 -39.64 51.83
N GLY A 271 11.68 -38.57 52.26
CA GLY A 271 11.75 -38.05 53.63
C GLY A 271 10.82 -38.73 54.65
N SER A 272 9.92 -39.62 54.21
CA SER A 272 8.90 -40.25 55.07
C SER A 272 9.27 -41.65 55.56
N THR A 273 10.44 -42.20 55.21
CA THR A 273 10.83 -43.58 55.53
C THR A 273 12.03 -43.64 56.48
N THR A 274 12.03 -42.82 57.53
CA THR A 274 13.03 -42.93 58.61
C THR A 274 12.34 -42.76 59.96
N THR A 275 11.67 -43.80 60.43
CA THR A 275 11.49 -44.01 61.88
C THR A 275 11.43 -45.51 62.18
N MET A 276 12.29 -45.92 63.12
CA MET A 276 12.44 -47.23 63.78
C MET A 276 13.32 -48.30 63.12
N SER A 277 14.61 -48.27 63.48
CA SER A 277 15.21 -49.41 64.20
C SER A 277 16.55 -49.00 64.85
N THR A 278 16.55 -48.98 66.18
CA THR A 278 17.69 -48.77 67.07
C THR A 278 18.40 -50.11 67.28
N THR A 279 19.68 -50.26 66.93
CA THR A 279 20.57 -51.20 67.64
C THR A 279 22.03 -50.78 67.51
N SER A 280 22.66 -50.67 68.67
CA SER A 280 24.05 -50.39 69.00
C SER A 280 25.06 -51.40 68.43
N GLY A 281 26.25 -50.94 68.06
CA GLY A 281 27.40 -51.79 67.74
C GLY A 281 28.68 -51.03 67.45
N THR A 282 29.68 -51.27 68.28
CA THR A 282 30.96 -50.57 68.51
C THR A 282 32.07 -50.95 67.52
N THR A 283 33.05 -50.04 67.32
CA THR A 283 34.46 -50.23 66.86
C THR A 283 34.68 -50.83 65.44
N THR A 284 35.57 -50.32 64.57
CA THR A 284 37.02 -50.20 64.76
C THR A 284 37.65 -49.40 63.61
N SER A 285 38.78 -48.76 63.90
CA SER A 285 39.76 -48.12 63.02
C SER A 285 40.08 -48.84 61.71
N SER A 286 40.32 -48.09 60.62
CA SER A 286 41.57 -48.20 59.85
C SER A 286 41.71 -47.08 58.80
N SER A 287 42.93 -46.56 58.77
CA SER A 287 43.54 -45.66 57.80
C SER A 287 43.58 -46.23 56.39
N THR A 288 43.43 -45.40 55.35
CA THR A 288 44.44 -45.24 54.27
C THR A 288 44.09 -44.12 53.28
N THR A 289 45.01 -43.17 53.17
CA THR A 289 45.52 -42.52 51.95
C THR A 289 44.68 -42.49 50.67
N GLY A 290 44.54 -41.28 50.10
CA GLY A 290 45.09 -41.08 48.75
C GLY A 290 44.23 -40.33 47.72
N VAL A 291 44.84 -39.26 47.22
CA VAL A 291 44.75 -38.76 45.82
C VAL A 291 43.63 -37.76 45.48
N LYS A 292 43.99 -36.48 45.69
CA LYS A 292 43.60 -35.34 44.85
C LYS A 292 43.87 -35.64 43.36
N ARG A 293 42.85 -35.63 42.51
CA ARG A 293 43.01 -35.45 41.06
C ARG A 293 42.46 -34.10 40.61
N LYS A 294 43.39 -33.15 40.44
CA LYS A 294 43.23 -31.92 39.66
C LYS A 294 43.14 -32.29 38.17
N GLY A 295 41.96 -32.19 37.57
CA GLY A 295 41.78 -32.23 36.12
C GLY A 295 42.02 -30.84 35.52
N LYS A 296 43.24 -30.60 35.04
CA LYS A 296 43.66 -29.39 34.33
C LYS A 296 43.63 -29.70 32.83
N SER A 297 42.59 -29.30 32.10
CA SER A 297 42.56 -29.40 30.64
C SER A 297 43.14 -28.12 30.01
N LYS A 298 44.39 -28.20 29.58
CA LYS A 298 45.05 -27.25 28.68
C LYS A 298 45.65 -28.05 27.53
N SER A 299 45.16 -27.86 26.30
CA SER A 299 45.94 -28.11 25.08
C SER A 299 45.33 -27.34 23.90
N LYS A 300 46.06 -26.33 23.41
CA LYS A 300 46.77 -26.33 22.10
C LYS A 300 45.81 -26.13 20.92
N SER A 301 45.70 -24.91 20.39
CA SER A 301 46.57 -24.35 19.34
C SER A 301 46.57 -25.16 18.04
N ARG A 302 45.96 -24.61 16.98
CA ARG A 302 46.56 -24.70 15.64
C ARG A 302 46.13 -23.53 14.75
N SER A 303 47.16 -22.77 14.40
CA SER A 303 47.23 -21.80 13.32
C SER A 303 47.25 -22.50 11.96
N LYS A 304 46.56 -21.92 10.98
CA LYS A 304 46.79 -21.93 9.51
C LYS A 304 46.01 -20.71 9.00
N LYS A 305 46.59 -19.59 8.52
CA LYS A 305 47.55 -19.34 7.42
C LYS A 305 47.17 -20.02 6.09
N GLY A 306 46.78 -19.18 5.12
CA GLY A 306 46.52 -19.49 3.70
C GLY A 306 45.57 -18.43 3.12
N SER A 307 46.02 -17.22 2.76
CA SER A 307 46.74 -16.81 1.55
C SER A 307 45.91 -16.82 0.25
N LYS A 308 45.77 -15.63 -0.34
CA LYS A 308 45.87 -15.30 -1.79
C LYS A 308 45.11 -16.15 -2.82
N LYS A 309 44.22 -15.50 -3.56
CA LYS A 309 44.32 -15.30 -5.04
C LYS A 309 43.22 -14.29 -5.47
N ARG A 310 43.59 -13.14 -6.07
CA ARG A 310 43.97 -12.92 -7.50
C ARG A 310 42.69 -12.78 -8.35
N SER A 311 42.24 -11.55 -8.59
CA SER A 311 42.40 -10.81 -9.85
C SER A 311 41.88 -11.55 -11.08
N GLY A 312 40.92 -10.96 -11.79
CA GLY A 312 40.55 -11.40 -13.13
C GLY A 312 39.36 -10.66 -13.70
N ARG A 313 39.67 -9.58 -14.42
CA ARG A 313 38.90 -8.86 -15.46
C ARG A 313 37.55 -8.28 -15.10
#